data_AF-A0A6P4AFD8-F1
#
_entry.id   AF-A0A6P4AFD8-F1
#
_cell.length_a   1.000
_cell.length_b   1.000
_cell.length_c   1.000
_cell.angle_alpha   90.00
_cell.angle_beta   90.00
_cell.angle_gamma   90.00
#
_symmetry.space_group_name_H-M   'P 1'
#
loop_
_entity.id
_entity.type
_entity.pdbx_description
1 polymer ?
#
loop_
_entity_poly.entity_id
_entity_poly.type
_entity_poly.pdbx_seq_one_letter_code
_entity_poly.pdbx_strand_id
1 'polypeptide(L)'
;MESFPNELRLYIADVQDVATDGNCGFRDIAELMNMGDNKLDQIRRELIDELKSNKDEYTALHGTSDRIEELNYIVSYFESNPSFNHWMTMPDMGHLIASKYDLVLMHISKRQYLIFLPFCSEPLHVDCRKVIFIGFVNDNHFVKLFMVPKCPIPPVADKWFKHHQICAQGWETEYSLQIKAFKGLISDDIAI
;
A
#
# COMPACT_ATOMS: atom_id res chain seq x y z
N MET A 1 -8.68 10.78 13.15
CA MET A 1 -7.78 10.24 14.21
C MET A 1 -8.40 9.09 14.99
N GLU A 2 -9.68 9.15 15.40
CA GLU A 2 -10.30 8.09 16.21
C GLU A 2 -10.38 6.70 15.54
N SER A 3 -10.32 6.66 14.20
CA SER A 3 -10.34 5.42 13.43
C SER A 3 -9.02 4.63 13.45
N PHE A 4 -7.95 5.18 14.05
CA PHE A 4 -6.64 4.52 14.21
C PHE A 4 -6.39 4.05 15.65
N PRO A 5 -5.53 3.05 15.87
CA PRO A 5 -5.16 2.59 17.21
C PRO A 5 -4.62 3.70 18.09
N ASN A 6 -4.99 3.67 19.36
CA ASN A 6 -4.58 4.69 20.33
C ASN A 6 -3.05 4.80 20.40
N GLU A 7 -2.38 3.67 20.32
CA GLU A 7 -0.93 3.53 20.40
C GLU A 7 -0.22 4.19 19.21
N LEU A 8 -0.84 4.20 18.03
CA LEU A 8 -0.27 4.81 16.83
C LEU A 8 -0.58 6.29 16.68
N ARG A 9 -1.65 6.79 17.32
CA ARG A 9 -2.09 8.19 17.18
C ARG A 9 -1.01 9.20 17.54
N LEU A 10 -0.17 8.90 18.54
CA LEU A 10 0.91 9.81 18.95
C LEU A 10 2.04 9.94 17.90
N TYR A 11 2.09 9.05 16.92
CA TYR A 11 3.05 9.07 15.83
C TYR A 11 2.48 9.65 14.53
N ILE A 12 1.17 9.92 14.48
CA ILE A 12 0.52 10.56 13.33
C ILE A 12 0.65 12.08 13.50
N ALA A 13 1.48 12.71 12.68
CA ALA A 13 1.69 14.15 12.66
C ALA A 13 0.54 14.88 11.95
N ASP A 14 0.03 14.30 10.86
CA ASP A 14 -1.07 14.87 10.07
C ASP A 14 -1.86 13.77 9.35
N VAL A 15 -3.14 14.07 9.06
CA VAL A 15 -4.04 13.23 8.27
C VAL A 15 -4.68 14.10 7.21
N GLN A 16 -4.44 13.77 5.94
CA GLN A 16 -5.03 14.52 4.83
C GLN A 16 -6.06 13.68 4.12
N ASP A 17 -7.25 14.26 4.03
CA ASP A 17 -8.40 13.67 3.36
C ASP A 17 -8.44 14.09 1.88
N VAL A 18 -9.02 13.24 1.04
CA VAL A 18 -9.27 13.46 -0.38
C VAL A 18 -10.76 13.28 -0.68
N ALA A 19 -11.17 13.59 -1.91
CA ALA A 19 -12.56 13.46 -2.31
C ALA A 19 -13.11 12.04 -2.07
N THR A 20 -14.30 11.96 -1.47
CA THR A 20 -15.02 10.73 -1.12
C THR A 20 -15.89 10.21 -2.28
N ASP A 21 -15.32 10.16 -3.50
CA ASP A 21 -16.04 9.79 -4.73
C ASP A 21 -15.83 8.33 -5.15
N GLY A 22 -15.31 7.49 -4.25
CA GLY A 22 -14.95 6.10 -4.52
C GLY A 22 -13.58 5.91 -5.19
N ASN A 23 -12.84 6.98 -5.50
CA ASN A 23 -11.46 6.91 -5.99
C ASN A 23 -10.41 7.29 -4.93
N CYS A 24 -10.79 7.52 -3.67
CA CYS A 24 -9.91 8.04 -2.61
C CYS A 24 -8.55 7.34 -2.54
N GLY A 25 -8.51 6.00 -2.56
CA GLY A 25 -7.26 5.26 -2.54
C GLY A 25 -6.33 5.59 -3.72
N PHE A 26 -6.85 5.62 -4.94
CA PHE A 26 -6.05 5.98 -6.11
C PHE A 26 -5.68 7.47 -6.14
N ARG A 27 -6.54 8.35 -5.61
CA ARG A 27 -6.25 9.78 -5.45
C ARG A 27 -5.09 9.99 -4.47
N ASP A 28 -5.14 9.32 -3.31
CA ASP A 28 -4.07 9.36 -2.32
C ASP A 28 -2.73 8.94 -2.93
N ILE A 29 -2.71 7.84 -3.69
CA ILE A 29 -1.48 7.41 -4.38
C ILE A 29 -1.01 8.47 -5.39
N ALA A 30 -1.89 9.02 -6.22
CA ALA A 30 -1.51 10.06 -7.19
C ALA A 30 -0.91 11.31 -6.53
N GLU A 31 -1.54 11.79 -5.45
CA GLU A 31 -1.07 12.96 -4.70
C GLU A 31 0.23 12.66 -3.96
N LEU A 32 0.34 11.51 -3.29
CA LEU A 32 1.57 11.06 -2.63
C LEU A 32 2.71 10.89 -3.66
N MET A 33 2.40 10.54 -4.91
CA MET A 33 3.35 10.46 -6.01
C MET A 33 3.70 11.82 -6.64
N ASN A 34 3.13 12.93 -6.17
CA ASN A 34 3.29 14.27 -6.73
C ASN A 34 2.92 14.35 -8.22
N MET A 35 1.97 13.52 -8.68
CA MET A 35 1.57 13.47 -10.09
C MET A 35 0.55 14.57 -10.45
N GLY A 36 0.01 15.27 -9.45
CA GLY A 36 -0.94 16.37 -9.57
C GLY A 36 -2.40 15.92 -9.66
N ASP A 37 -3.31 16.88 -9.53
CA ASP A 37 -4.74 16.65 -9.59
C ASP A 37 -5.14 16.12 -10.98
N ASN A 38 -5.98 15.08 -11.02
CA ASN A 38 -6.53 14.47 -12.24
C ASN A 38 -5.65 13.44 -12.99
N LYS A 39 -4.74 12.75 -12.28
CA LYS A 39 -3.97 11.61 -12.83
C LYS A 39 -4.52 10.22 -12.49
N LEU A 40 -5.79 10.13 -12.11
CA LEU A 40 -6.45 8.86 -11.76
C LEU A 40 -6.34 7.82 -12.87
N ASP A 41 -6.69 8.21 -14.10
CA ASP A 41 -6.62 7.32 -15.24
C ASP A 41 -5.19 6.85 -15.53
N GLN A 42 -4.19 7.69 -15.23
CA GLN A 42 -2.79 7.35 -15.38
C GLN A 42 -2.39 6.29 -14.34
N ILE A 43 -2.72 6.49 -13.05
CA ILE A 43 -2.48 5.48 -12.00
C ILE A 43 -3.09 4.14 -12.41
N ARG A 44 -4.36 4.14 -12.81
CA ARG A 44 -5.07 2.92 -13.21
C ARG A 44 -4.42 2.22 -14.39
N ARG A 45 -4.05 2.96 -15.45
CA ARG A 45 -3.31 2.39 -16.60
C ARG A 45 -1.97 1.81 -16.20
N GLU A 46 -1.22 2.53 -15.38
CA GLU A 46 0.09 2.08 -14.93
C GLU A 46 -0.01 0.80 -14.09
N LEU A 47 -1.00 0.68 -13.20
CA LEU A 47 -1.26 -0.55 -12.45
C LEU A 47 -1.73 -1.71 -13.34
N ILE A 48 -2.50 -1.44 -14.39
CA ILE A 48 -2.86 -2.45 -15.40
C ILE A 48 -1.60 -2.97 -16.11
N ASP A 49 -0.72 -2.07 -16.53
CA ASP A 49 0.50 -2.42 -17.25
C ASP A 49 1.46 -3.24 -16.37
N GLU A 50 1.63 -2.83 -15.11
CA GLU A 50 2.38 -3.59 -14.11
C GLU A 50 1.81 -5.01 -13.91
N LEU A 51 0.50 -5.11 -13.67
CA LEU A 51 -0.16 -6.39 -13.42
C LEU A 51 -0.04 -7.35 -14.62
N LYS A 52 -0.11 -6.81 -15.84
CA LYS A 52 0.07 -7.59 -17.08
C LYS A 52 1.51 -8.00 -17.31
N SER A 53 2.47 -7.14 -16.98
CA SER A 53 3.89 -7.38 -17.23
C SER A 53 4.46 -8.45 -16.30
N ASN A 54 3.94 -8.53 -15.07
CA ASN A 54 4.39 -9.48 -14.04
C ASN A 54 3.26 -10.44 -13.62
N LYS A 55 2.45 -10.88 -14.60
CA LYS A 55 1.23 -11.67 -14.34
C LYS A 55 1.51 -12.96 -13.57
N ASP A 56 2.58 -13.66 -13.92
CA ASP A 56 2.91 -14.96 -13.32
C ASP A 56 3.33 -14.80 -11.85
N GLU A 57 4.10 -13.76 -11.55
CA GLU A 57 4.49 -13.38 -10.19
C GLU A 57 3.29 -13.04 -9.32
N TYR A 58 2.38 -12.18 -9.82
CA TYR A 58 1.17 -11.86 -9.08
C TYR A 58 0.23 -13.07 -8.95
N THR A 59 0.15 -13.94 -9.97
CA THR A 59 -0.63 -15.18 -9.88
C THR A 59 -0.07 -16.09 -8.78
N ALA A 60 1.25 -16.22 -8.68
CA ALA A 60 1.90 -16.98 -7.60
C ALA A 60 1.63 -16.35 -6.22
N LEU A 61 1.63 -15.02 -6.13
CA LEU A 61 1.37 -14.25 -4.90
C LEU A 61 -0.06 -14.42 -4.37
N HIS A 62 -1.04 -14.35 -5.27
CA HIS A 62 -2.46 -14.45 -4.90
C HIS A 62 -2.97 -15.89 -4.89
N GLY A 63 -2.28 -16.80 -5.57
CA GLY A 63 -2.58 -18.23 -5.63
C GLY A 63 -3.57 -18.62 -6.71
N THR A 64 -4.23 -17.67 -7.39
CA THR A 64 -5.22 -17.94 -8.45
C THR A 64 -5.17 -16.89 -9.56
N SER A 65 -5.47 -17.32 -10.79
CA SER A 65 -5.65 -16.42 -11.94
C SER A 65 -6.91 -15.55 -11.79
N ASP A 66 -7.97 -16.09 -11.19
CA ASP A 66 -9.23 -15.37 -10.95
C ASP A 66 -8.98 -14.08 -10.17
N ARG A 67 -8.09 -14.11 -9.17
CA ARG A 67 -7.76 -12.91 -8.39
C ARG A 67 -7.07 -11.84 -9.24
N ILE A 68 -6.29 -12.24 -10.24
CA ILE A 68 -5.64 -11.30 -11.17
C ILE A 68 -6.66 -10.68 -12.10
N GLU A 69 -7.64 -11.46 -12.57
CA GLU A 69 -8.74 -10.95 -13.39
C GLU A 69 -9.61 -9.97 -12.59
N GLU A 70 -9.91 -10.26 -11.33
CA GLU A 70 -10.60 -9.34 -10.42
C GLU A 70 -9.81 -8.04 -10.23
N LEU A 71 -8.52 -8.11 -9.93
CA LEU A 71 -7.69 -6.93 -9.78
C LEU A 71 -7.68 -6.09 -11.06
N ASN A 72 -7.49 -6.73 -12.22
CA ASN A 72 -7.54 -6.07 -13.52
C ASN A 72 -8.91 -5.42 -13.77
N TYR A 73 -10.01 -6.06 -13.38
CA TYR A 73 -11.35 -5.49 -13.47
C TYR A 73 -11.53 -4.27 -12.56
N ILE A 74 -11.03 -4.32 -11.32
CA ILE A 74 -11.09 -3.19 -10.37
C ILE A 74 -10.36 -1.98 -10.94
N VAL A 75 -9.14 -2.17 -11.46
CA VAL A 75 -8.33 -1.05 -11.98
C VAL A 75 -8.80 -0.57 -13.36
N SER A 76 -9.44 -1.41 -14.16
CA SER A 76 -9.95 -1.09 -15.51
C SER A 76 -11.28 -0.32 -15.51
N TYR A 77 -11.36 0.77 -14.74
CA TYR A 77 -12.52 1.66 -14.70
C TYR A 77 -12.08 3.13 -14.83
N PHE A 78 -12.57 3.81 -15.87
CA PHE A 78 -12.11 5.15 -16.27
C PHE A 78 -13.24 6.18 -16.32
N GLU A 79 -14.38 5.86 -15.72
CA GLU A 79 -15.51 6.78 -15.61
C GLU A 79 -15.55 7.44 -14.22
N SER A 80 -16.37 8.48 -14.07
CA SER A 80 -16.59 9.14 -12.79
C SER A 80 -17.46 8.28 -11.85
N ASN A 81 -17.23 8.38 -10.54
CA ASN A 81 -18.04 7.73 -9.49
C ASN A 81 -18.07 6.19 -9.59
N PRO A 82 -16.93 5.51 -9.43
CA PRO A 82 -16.88 4.06 -9.39
C PRO A 82 -17.82 3.48 -8.34
N SER A 83 -18.52 2.41 -8.72
CA SER A 83 -19.16 1.53 -7.74
C SER A 83 -18.10 0.85 -6.87
N PHE A 84 -18.54 0.25 -5.75
CA PHE A 84 -17.66 -0.45 -4.81
C PHE A 84 -16.79 -1.55 -5.46
N ASN A 85 -17.22 -2.07 -6.62
CA ASN A 85 -16.47 -3.05 -7.40
C ASN A 85 -15.18 -2.50 -8.03
N HIS A 86 -14.97 -1.19 -8.05
CA HIS A 86 -13.81 -0.53 -8.65
C HIS A 86 -12.99 0.28 -7.63
N TRP A 87 -13.25 0.08 -6.35
CA TRP A 87 -12.50 0.70 -5.27
C TRP A 87 -11.15 0.01 -5.08
N MET A 88 -10.14 0.78 -4.67
CA MET A 88 -8.84 0.22 -4.29
C MET A 88 -9.02 -0.76 -3.11
N THR A 89 -8.35 -1.91 -3.14
CA THR A 89 -8.47 -2.93 -2.10
C THR A 89 -7.12 -3.25 -1.46
N MET A 90 -7.12 -3.38 -0.13
CA MET A 90 -5.96 -3.81 0.66
C MET A 90 -6.31 -5.12 1.39
N PRO A 91 -5.37 -6.06 1.53
CA PRO A 91 -3.94 -5.94 1.20
C PRO A 91 -3.59 -6.18 -0.29
N ASP A 92 -4.54 -6.59 -1.13
CA ASP A 92 -4.21 -7.17 -2.44
C ASP A 92 -3.49 -6.22 -3.41
N MET A 93 -3.78 -4.92 -3.39
CA MET A 93 -3.11 -3.97 -4.26
C MET A 93 -1.80 -3.41 -3.68
N GLY A 94 -1.49 -3.69 -2.41
CA GLY A 94 -0.37 -3.02 -1.74
C GLY A 94 0.96 -3.28 -2.43
N HIS A 95 1.19 -4.53 -2.81
CA HIS A 95 2.36 -4.97 -3.53
C HIS A 95 2.42 -4.54 -5.00
N LEU A 96 1.26 -4.49 -5.65
CA LEU A 96 1.12 -3.99 -7.01
C LEU A 96 1.54 -2.52 -7.09
N ILE A 97 1.04 -1.71 -6.15
CA ILE A 97 1.38 -0.29 -6.04
C ILE A 97 2.86 -0.12 -5.68
N ALA A 98 3.35 -0.84 -4.67
CA ALA A 98 4.75 -0.75 -4.25
C ALA A 98 5.71 -1.04 -5.40
N SER A 99 5.45 -2.12 -6.16
CA SER A 99 6.30 -2.53 -7.29
C SER A 99 6.21 -1.57 -8.45
N LYS A 100 5.01 -1.09 -8.81
CA LYS A 100 4.85 -0.16 -9.93
C LYS A 100 5.67 1.12 -9.78
N TYR A 101 5.81 1.61 -8.55
CA TYR A 101 6.41 2.91 -8.26
C TYR A 101 7.72 2.83 -7.49
N ASP A 102 8.30 1.64 -7.32
CA ASP A 102 9.53 1.40 -6.54
C ASP A 102 9.53 2.12 -5.18
N LEU A 103 8.44 1.95 -4.44
CA LEU A 103 8.21 2.62 -3.16
C LEU A 103 7.91 1.63 -2.04
N VAL A 104 8.06 2.12 -0.81
CA VAL A 104 7.63 1.42 0.40
C VAL A 104 6.27 1.96 0.80
N LEU A 105 5.24 1.14 0.68
CA LEU A 105 3.86 1.48 1.02
C LEU A 105 3.51 0.94 2.39
N MET A 106 3.17 1.83 3.32
CA MET A 106 2.69 1.46 4.65
C MET A 106 1.19 1.65 4.73
N HIS A 107 0.49 0.57 5.09
CA HIS A 107 -0.95 0.56 5.27
C HIS A 107 -1.29 0.45 6.76
N ILE A 108 -2.15 1.34 7.24
CA ILE A 108 -2.61 1.37 8.62
C ILE A 108 -4.14 1.38 8.63
N SER A 109 -4.75 0.38 9.25
CA SER A 109 -6.20 0.28 9.38
C SER A 109 -6.56 -0.36 10.71
N LYS A 110 -7.80 -0.22 11.18
CA LYS A 110 -8.24 -0.90 12.42
C LYS A 110 -7.99 -2.42 12.43
N ARG A 111 -8.00 -3.05 11.26
CA ARG A 111 -7.95 -4.51 11.10
C ARG A 111 -6.56 -5.05 10.78
N GLN A 112 -5.72 -4.24 10.14
CA GLN A 112 -4.45 -4.69 9.57
C GLN A 112 -3.46 -3.53 9.44
N TYR A 113 -2.19 -3.82 9.75
CA TYR A 113 -1.06 -2.93 9.57
C TYR A 113 0.04 -3.67 8.84
N LEU A 114 0.42 -3.21 7.65
CA LEU A 114 1.43 -3.90 6.83
C LEU A 114 2.31 -2.92 6.07
N ILE A 115 3.55 -3.34 5.84
CA ILE A 115 4.44 -2.75 4.85
C ILE A 115 4.39 -3.62 3.59
N PHE A 116 4.18 -2.98 2.45
CA PHE A 116 4.30 -3.57 1.14
C PHE A 116 5.57 -3.03 0.48
N LEU A 117 6.39 -3.96 0.03
CA LEU A 117 7.65 -3.69 -0.64
C LEU A 117 7.54 -4.12 -2.12
N PRO A 118 8.35 -3.53 -3.01
CA PRO A 118 8.45 -3.95 -4.40
C PRO A 118 8.83 -5.43 -4.54
N PHE A 119 8.23 -6.11 -5.52
CA PHE A 119 8.41 -7.55 -5.76
C PHE A 119 9.45 -7.88 -6.83
N CYS A 120 9.58 -7.01 -7.82
CA CYS A 120 10.22 -7.31 -9.10
C CYS A 120 11.37 -6.34 -9.44
N SER A 121 11.77 -5.49 -8.50
CA SER A 121 12.78 -4.45 -8.73
C SER A 121 13.91 -4.50 -7.71
N GLU A 122 15.09 -4.08 -8.16
CA GLU A 122 16.26 -3.98 -7.28
C GLU A 122 16.04 -2.90 -6.21
N PRO A 123 16.52 -3.12 -4.96
CA PRO A 123 16.41 -2.13 -3.92
C PRO A 123 17.14 -0.84 -4.27
N LEU A 124 16.40 0.26 -4.23
CA LEU A 124 17.01 1.58 -4.30
C LEU A 124 17.88 1.83 -3.05
N HIS A 125 18.87 2.69 -3.20
CA HIS A 125 19.62 3.22 -2.05
C HIS A 125 18.64 3.85 -1.06
N VAL A 126 18.85 3.65 0.25
CA VAL A 126 17.87 4.02 1.29
C VAL A 126 17.43 5.49 1.21
N ASP A 127 18.36 6.40 0.94
CA ASP A 127 18.08 7.83 0.81
C ASP A 127 17.23 8.20 -0.41
N CYS A 128 17.14 7.30 -1.40
CA CYS A 128 16.32 7.45 -2.60
C CYS A 128 14.95 6.77 -2.46
N ARG A 129 14.74 5.95 -1.42
CA ARG A 129 13.49 5.21 -1.25
C ARG A 129 12.38 6.17 -0.84
N LYS A 130 11.30 6.16 -1.62
CA LYS A 130 10.08 6.86 -1.24
C LYS A 130 9.27 5.99 -0.28
N VAL A 131 8.95 6.53 0.89
CA VAL A 131 8.09 5.88 1.88
C VAL A 131 6.79 6.66 1.96
N ILE A 132 5.66 5.97 1.79
CA ILE A 132 4.33 6.59 1.88
C ILE A 132 3.46 5.82 2.86
N PHE A 133 2.55 6.54 3.52
CA PHE A 133 1.62 5.97 4.48
C PHE A 133 0.19 6.27 4.05
N ILE A 134 -0.63 5.23 3.99
CA ILE A 134 -2.07 5.33 3.76
C ILE A 134 -2.82 4.74 4.96
N GLY A 135 -3.88 5.41 5.34
CA GLY A 135 -4.82 4.98 6.36
C GLY A 135 -6.10 4.47 5.72
N PHE A 136 -6.65 3.35 6.20
CA PHE A 136 -8.00 2.92 5.83
C PHE A 136 -8.94 3.06 7.03
N VAL A 137 -9.97 3.88 6.87
CA VAL A 137 -10.87 4.33 7.94
C VAL A 137 -12.33 4.09 7.57
N ASN A 138 -13.17 3.95 8.60
CA ASN A 138 -14.63 3.79 8.48
C ASN A 138 -15.06 2.60 7.58
N ASP A 139 -14.16 1.63 7.40
CA ASP A 139 -14.32 0.45 6.54
C ASP A 139 -14.65 0.78 5.06
N ASN A 140 -14.41 2.01 4.60
CA ASN A 140 -14.75 2.42 3.23
C ASN A 140 -13.89 3.54 2.62
N HIS A 141 -12.94 4.12 3.36
CA HIS A 141 -12.26 5.33 2.91
C HIS A 141 -10.76 5.31 3.16
N PHE A 142 -9.98 5.80 2.19
CA PHE A 142 -8.54 5.97 2.30
C PHE A 142 -8.19 7.43 2.59
N VAL A 143 -7.17 7.62 3.43
CA VAL A 143 -6.58 8.91 3.74
C VAL A 143 -5.07 8.83 3.68
N LYS A 144 -4.40 9.94 3.38
CA LYS A 144 -2.94 10.07 3.52
C LYS A 144 -2.58 10.26 4.98
N LEU A 145 -1.50 9.59 5.41
CA LEU A 145 -0.94 9.75 6.73
C LEU A 145 0.46 10.36 6.64
N PHE A 146 0.73 11.32 7.52
CA PHE A 146 2.08 11.86 7.71
C PHE A 146 2.54 11.46 9.09
N MET A 147 3.61 10.66 9.15
CA MET A 147 4.13 10.12 10.40
C MET A 147 5.32 10.93 10.89
N VAL A 148 5.52 10.98 12.21
CA VAL A 148 6.74 11.55 12.80
C VAL A 148 7.97 10.73 12.39
N PRO A 149 9.15 11.35 12.24
CA PRO A 149 10.37 10.63 11.88
C PRO A 149 10.70 9.49 12.87
N LYS A 150 11.16 8.36 12.33
CA LYS A 150 11.57 7.16 13.10
C LYS A 150 10.45 6.58 13.98
N CYS A 151 9.19 6.78 13.61
CA CYS A 151 8.07 6.13 14.28
C CYS A 151 8.20 4.59 14.22
N PRO A 152 7.57 3.87 15.15
CA PRO A 152 7.32 2.44 14.98
C PRO A 152 6.52 2.20 13.69
N ILE A 153 6.89 1.16 12.92
CA ILE A 153 6.23 0.83 11.65
C ILE A 153 5.77 -0.63 11.61
N PRO A 154 4.70 -0.94 10.87
CA PRO A 154 4.14 -2.29 10.83
C PRO A 154 5.11 -3.35 10.29
N PRO A 155 4.85 -4.65 10.50
CA PRO A 155 5.64 -5.69 9.84
C PRO A 155 5.47 -5.67 8.32
N VAL A 156 6.47 -6.21 7.61
CA VAL A 156 6.38 -6.48 6.17
C VAL A 156 5.38 -7.61 5.93
N ALA A 157 4.53 -7.46 4.91
CA ALA A 157 3.56 -8.48 4.53
C ALA A 157 4.25 -9.84 4.25
N ASP A 158 3.81 -10.89 4.95
CA ASP A 158 4.42 -12.23 4.89
C ASP A 158 4.55 -12.80 3.48
N LYS A 159 3.59 -12.46 2.62
CA LYS A 159 3.61 -12.87 1.22
C LYS A 159 4.85 -12.36 0.47
N TRP A 160 5.42 -11.22 0.88
CA TRP A 160 6.64 -10.69 0.29
C TRP A 160 7.81 -11.68 0.43
N PHE A 161 8.05 -12.19 1.63
CA PHE A 161 9.14 -13.12 1.90
C PHE A 161 9.03 -14.43 1.11
N LYS A 162 7.81 -14.84 0.74
CA LYS A 162 7.56 -16.08 0.00
C LYS A 162 7.67 -15.94 -1.51
N HIS A 163 7.41 -14.76 -2.04
CA HIS A 163 7.17 -14.57 -3.48
C HIS A 163 8.06 -13.51 -4.15
N HIS A 164 8.90 -12.79 -3.40
CA HIS A 164 9.85 -11.83 -4.00
C HIS A 164 10.84 -12.47 -4.94
N GLN A 165 11.13 -11.77 -6.04
CA GLN A 165 12.20 -12.14 -6.94
C GLN A 165 13.54 -11.89 -6.26
N ILE A 166 14.55 -12.65 -6.68
CA ILE A 166 15.91 -12.55 -6.11
C ILE A 166 16.47 -11.12 -6.21
N CYS A 167 16.15 -10.38 -7.28
CA CYS A 167 16.57 -8.99 -7.45
C CYS A 167 16.02 -8.06 -6.36
N ALA A 168 14.84 -8.35 -5.81
CA ALA A 168 14.19 -7.52 -4.80
C ALA A 168 14.73 -7.76 -3.38
N GLN A 169 15.65 -8.71 -3.20
CA GLN A 169 16.30 -8.93 -1.92
C GLN A 169 17.05 -7.66 -1.46
N GLY A 170 16.76 -7.20 -0.25
CA GLY A 170 17.35 -5.98 0.33
C GLY A 170 16.37 -4.81 0.45
N TRP A 171 15.16 -4.90 -0.10
CA TRP A 171 14.11 -3.91 0.13
C TRP A 171 13.64 -3.89 1.59
N GLU A 172 13.67 -5.02 2.28
CA GLU A 172 13.30 -5.19 3.69
C GLU A 172 14.37 -4.67 4.66
N THR A 173 15.61 -4.53 4.17
CA THR A 173 16.72 -3.98 4.94
C THR A 173 16.41 -2.53 5.33
N GLU A 174 16.82 -2.14 6.54
CA GLU A 174 16.62 -0.83 7.21
C GLU A 174 15.38 -0.69 8.11
N TYR A 175 14.35 -1.55 7.98
CA TYR A 175 13.11 -1.38 8.76
C TYR A 175 13.08 -2.13 10.10
N SER A 176 14.02 -3.03 10.35
CA SER A 176 14.00 -3.98 11.48
C SER A 176 13.87 -3.35 12.86
N LEU A 177 14.54 -2.22 13.12
CA LEU A 177 14.46 -1.54 14.42
C LEU A 177 13.07 -0.94 14.69
N GLN A 178 12.49 -0.30 13.67
CA GLN A 178 11.16 0.31 13.78
C GLN A 178 10.06 -0.76 13.84
N ILE A 179 10.22 -1.86 13.09
CA ILE A 179 9.34 -3.05 13.18
C ILE A 179 9.40 -3.66 14.58
N LYS A 180 10.61 -3.79 15.17
CA LYS A 180 10.76 -4.28 16.54
C LYS A 180 10.07 -3.37 17.55
N ALA A 181 10.20 -2.06 17.40
CA ALA A 181 9.50 -1.09 18.25
C ALA A 181 7.97 -1.21 18.12
N PHE A 182 7.46 -1.44 16.90
CA PHE A 182 6.03 -1.60 16.64
C PHE A 182 5.46 -2.85 17.31
N LYS A 183 6.18 -3.98 17.21
CA LYS A 183 5.80 -5.23 17.90
C LYS A 183 5.75 -5.09 19.43
N GLY A 184 6.56 -4.20 20.00
CA GLY A 184 6.49 -3.89 21.43
C GLY A 184 5.34 -2.95 21.82
N LEU A 185 4.69 -2.32 20.84
CA LEU A 185 3.66 -1.30 21.03
C LEU A 185 2.24 -1.86 20.86
N ILE A 186 2.03 -2.73 19.87
CA ILE A 186 0.72 -3.31 19.54
C ILE A 186 0.60 -4.70 20.18
N SER A 187 -0.46 -4.92 20.97
CA SER A 187 -0.80 -6.26 21.51
C SER A 187 -1.06 -7.24 20.36
N ASP A 188 -0.66 -8.50 20.52
CA ASP A 188 -0.81 -9.59 19.53
C ASP A 188 -2.26 -9.89 19.11
N ASP A 189 -3.25 -9.20 19.69
CA ASP A 189 -4.69 -9.36 19.42
C ASP A 189 -5.15 -8.77 18.08
N ILE A 190 -4.26 -8.11 17.33
CA ILE A 190 -4.58 -7.59 15.99
C ILE A 190 -3.85 -8.43 14.94
N ALA A 191 -4.62 -9.15 14.11
CA ALA A 191 -4.11 -10.07 13.11
C ALA A 191 -3.06 -9.40 12.20
N ILE A 192 -1.85 -9.93 12.25
CA ILE A 192 -0.75 -9.69 11.31
C ILE A 192 -1.06 -10.44 10.00
#